data_AF-A0A1Y1JQ92-F1
#
_entry.id   AF-A0A1Y1JQ92-F1
#
_cell.length_a   1.000
_cell.length_b   1.000
_cell.length_c   1.000
_cell.angle_alpha   90.00
_cell.angle_beta   90.00
_cell.angle_gamma   90.00
#
_symmetry.space_group_name_H-M   'P 1'
#
loop_
_entity.id
_entity.type
_entity.pdbx_description
1 polymer ?
#
loop_
_entity_poly.entity_id
_entity_poly.type
_entity_poly.pdbx_seq_one_letter_code
_entity_poly.pdbx_strand_id
1 'polypeptide(L)'
;MGIMDYSLVKKFNEIQKKIEDYVREGGGVQCSIKTLGMDHIKDNFNPNQCNKALLCVSYMDYIKTKGEFTYEDYLYMYYSIYNNLRENGYRSEIHIICNALINASGYGNNGICNDFNSVGITYIELEKIKNLYNMHNSLENIKTHYCKSNENDDFCKTAKDVIDEYYPTKHDPSCQEVIYKVPVTHHKNISIPILVTIITMLIMSILLFILFKLSPYGSYLVRMLRSIKNMFNNINEERNEVEASEISGIIWNDNNYNVLYNCD
;
A
#
# COMPACT_ATOMS: atom_id res chain seq x y z
N MET A 1 1.69 9.29 18.08
CA MET A 1 3.01 9.60 17.49
C MET A 1 4.03 9.11 18.49
N GLY A 2 4.57 7.90 18.26
CA GLY A 2 5.48 7.25 19.21
C GLY A 2 6.86 7.89 19.14
N ILE A 3 7.49 8.08 20.28
CA ILE A 3 8.89 8.51 20.35
C ILE A 3 9.72 7.37 19.77
N MET A 4 10.49 7.64 18.71
CA MET A 4 11.51 6.70 18.23
C MET A 4 12.57 6.52 19.30
N ASP A 5 12.62 5.33 19.88
CA ASP A 5 13.60 4.96 20.89
C ASP A 5 14.86 4.39 20.22
N TYR A 6 16.02 4.86 20.68
CA TYR A 6 17.33 4.34 20.27
C TYR A 6 17.47 2.83 20.56
N SER A 7 16.73 2.29 21.54
CA SER A 7 16.70 0.86 21.82
C SER A 7 16.28 0.01 20.59
N LEU A 8 15.45 0.56 19.70
CA LEU A 8 14.92 -0.14 18.52
C LEU A 8 16.03 -0.50 17.51
N VAL A 9 16.97 0.43 17.27
CA VAL A 9 18.02 0.24 16.26
C VAL A 9 19.15 -0.67 16.73
N LYS A 10 19.24 -0.97 18.04
CA LYS A 10 20.28 -1.87 18.58
C LYS A 10 20.12 -3.31 18.08
N LYS A 11 18.90 -3.74 17.78
CA LYS A 11 18.61 -5.09 17.28
C LYS A 11 18.85 -5.26 15.77
N PHE A 12 19.06 -4.16 15.04
CA PHE A 12 19.15 -4.20 13.57
C PHE A 12 20.31 -5.08 13.07
N ASN A 13 21.47 -5.03 13.75
CA ASN A 13 22.61 -5.90 13.42
C ASN A 13 22.29 -7.39 13.63
N GLU A 14 21.52 -7.72 14.68
CA GLU A 14 21.07 -9.09 14.95
C GLU A 14 20.07 -9.57 13.89
N ILE A 15 19.09 -8.73 13.54
CA ILE A 15 18.10 -9.01 12.51
C ILE A 15 18.78 -9.20 11.15
N GLN A 16 19.73 -8.34 10.81
CA GLN A 16 20.54 -8.49 9.60
C GLN A 16 21.24 -9.85 9.55
N LYS A 17 21.88 -10.24 10.66
CA LYS A 17 22.55 -11.55 10.75
C LYS A 17 21.56 -12.70 10.59
N LYS A 18 20.38 -12.63 11.20
CA LYS A 18 19.33 -13.65 11.02
C LYS A 18 18.86 -13.78 9.57
N ILE A 19 18.79 -12.68 8.83
CA ILE A 19 18.47 -12.70 7.40
C ILE A 19 19.60 -13.39 6.61
N GLU A 20 20.86 -13.08 6.92
CA GLU A 20 22.02 -13.73 6.30
C GLU A 20 22.06 -15.23 6.60
N ASP A 21 21.71 -15.63 7.82
CA ASP A 21 21.60 -17.04 8.25
C ASP A 21 20.50 -17.76 7.45
N TYR A 22 19.31 -17.14 7.35
CA TYR A 22 18.20 -17.63 6.55
C TYR A 22 18.58 -17.86 5.06
N VAL A 23 19.37 -16.95 4.48
CA VAL A 23 19.87 -17.09 3.10
C VAL A 23 20.82 -18.28 2.98
N ARG A 24 21.70 -18.50 3.96
CA ARG A 24 22.63 -19.63 3.96
C ARG A 24 21.93 -20.99 4.05
N GLU A 25 20.77 -21.04 4.68
CA GLU A 25 19.91 -22.23 4.76
C GLU A 25 19.12 -22.50 3.47
N GLY A 26 19.32 -21.71 2.42
CA GLY A 26 18.62 -21.85 1.14
C GLY A 26 17.27 -21.13 1.11
N GLY A 27 16.98 -20.30 2.10
CA GLY A 27 15.84 -19.40 2.08
C GLY A 27 16.02 -18.25 1.09
N GLY A 28 14.92 -17.83 0.46
CA GLY A 28 14.90 -16.60 -0.33
C GLY A 28 14.19 -16.73 -1.67
N VAL A 29 13.62 -15.62 -2.10
CA VAL A 29 13.03 -15.45 -3.43
C VAL A 29 14.01 -14.68 -4.30
N GLN A 30 14.34 -15.20 -5.48
CA GLN A 30 15.10 -14.45 -6.47
C GLN A 30 14.23 -13.38 -7.11
N CYS A 31 14.80 -12.20 -7.33
CA CYS A 31 14.13 -11.15 -8.08
C CYS A 31 13.95 -11.57 -9.53
N SER A 32 12.71 -11.86 -9.91
CA SER A 32 12.32 -11.92 -11.31
C SER A 32 11.75 -10.56 -11.69
N ILE A 33 12.44 -9.87 -12.60
CA ILE A 33 11.96 -8.58 -13.15
C ILE A 33 10.53 -8.70 -13.72
N LYS A 34 10.13 -9.92 -14.14
CA LYS A 34 8.79 -10.19 -14.68
C LYS A 34 7.68 -10.14 -13.61
N THR A 35 7.99 -10.40 -12.34
CA THR A 35 6.96 -10.43 -11.27
C THR A 35 6.69 -9.08 -10.62
N LEU A 36 7.54 -8.06 -10.85
CA LEU A 36 7.34 -6.74 -10.24
C LEU A 36 6.19 -5.92 -10.85
N GLY A 37 5.64 -6.34 -12.00
CA GLY A 37 4.32 -5.95 -12.54
C GLY A 37 4.08 -4.46 -12.86
N MET A 38 4.85 -3.55 -12.28
CA MET A 38 4.79 -2.11 -12.47
C MET A 38 6.06 -1.65 -13.18
N ASP A 39 5.89 -1.07 -14.37
CA ASP A 39 6.99 -0.54 -15.19
C ASP A 39 7.83 0.47 -14.39
N HIS A 40 7.19 1.26 -13.53
CA HIS A 40 7.87 2.23 -12.65
C HIS A 40 8.78 1.60 -11.59
N ILE A 41 8.61 0.33 -11.24
CA ILE A 41 9.45 -0.32 -10.23
C ILE A 41 10.59 -1.07 -10.93
N LYS A 42 10.28 -1.68 -12.06
CA LYS A 42 11.23 -2.41 -12.90
C LYS A 42 12.42 -1.55 -13.35
N ASP A 43 12.17 -0.31 -13.75
CA ASP A 43 13.23 0.58 -14.25
C ASP A 43 14.11 1.16 -13.13
N ASN A 44 13.65 1.06 -11.88
CA ASN A 44 14.28 1.69 -10.71
C ASN A 44 15.00 0.71 -9.78
N PHE A 45 14.96 -0.58 -10.06
CA PHE A 45 15.62 -1.59 -9.24
C PHE A 45 16.78 -2.22 -10.01
N ASN A 46 18.01 -1.94 -9.57
CA ASN A 46 19.10 -2.84 -9.94
C ASN A 46 18.76 -4.23 -9.36
N PRO A 47 18.94 -5.33 -10.13
CA PRO A 47 18.73 -6.70 -9.65
C PRO A 47 19.29 -6.99 -8.25
N ASN A 48 20.45 -6.41 -7.90
CA ASN A 48 21.05 -6.59 -6.58
C ASN A 48 20.24 -5.94 -5.45
N GLN A 49 19.70 -4.74 -5.67
CA GLN A 49 18.85 -4.05 -4.68
C GLN A 49 17.52 -4.79 -4.53
N CYS A 50 16.95 -5.28 -5.64
CA CYS A 50 15.72 -6.06 -5.63
C CYS A 50 15.89 -7.36 -4.85
N ASN A 51 16.97 -8.10 -5.10
CA ASN A 51 17.28 -9.32 -4.37
C ASN A 51 17.38 -9.05 -2.87
N LYS A 52 18.11 -8.01 -2.45
CA LYS A 52 18.20 -7.64 -1.02
C LYS A 52 16.84 -7.32 -0.41
N ALA A 53 16.00 -6.56 -1.12
CA ALA A 53 14.67 -6.20 -0.65
C ALA A 53 13.74 -7.41 -0.55
N LEU A 54 13.74 -8.29 -1.55
CA LEU A 54 12.95 -9.52 -1.57
C LEU A 54 13.41 -10.53 -0.52
N LEU A 55 14.72 -10.64 -0.26
CA LEU A 55 15.25 -11.46 0.82
C LEU A 55 14.72 -11.00 2.17
N CYS A 56 14.67 -9.68 2.39
CA CYS A 56 14.11 -9.13 3.61
C CYS A 56 12.62 -9.48 3.74
N VAL A 57 11.83 -9.30 2.67
CA VAL A 57 10.40 -9.66 2.64
C VAL A 57 10.17 -11.17 2.89
N SER A 58 10.97 -12.03 2.24
CA SER A 58 10.92 -13.49 2.40
C SER A 58 11.23 -13.93 3.82
N TYR A 59 12.22 -13.30 4.45
CA TYR A 59 12.55 -13.55 5.85
C TYR A 59 11.41 -13.11 6.78
N MET A 60 10.79 -11.95 6.52
CA MET A 60 9.66 -11.47 7.32
C MET A 60 8.46 -12.41 7.25
N ASP A 61 8.15 -12.95 6.07
CA ASP A 61 7.13 -13.98 5.91
C ASP A 61 7.45 -15.21 6.76
N TYR A 62 8.69 -15.72 6.63
CA TYR A 62 9.18 -16.88 7.36
C TYR A 62 9.01 -16.72 8.88
N ILE A 63 9.51 -15.64 9.49
CA ILE A 63 9.38 -15.45 10.95
C ILE A 63 7.93 -15.17 11.38
N LYS A 64 7.10 -14.56 10.51
CA LYS A 64 5.67 -14.34 10.79
C LYS A 64 4.92 -15.66 10.84
N THR A 65 5.20 -16.60 9.93
CA THR A 65 4.59 -17.94 9.97
C THR A 65 4.94 -18.72 11.24
N LYS A 66 6.08 -18.41 11.87
CA LYS A 66 6.51 -18.98 13.14
C LYS A 66 5.95 -18.29 14.38
N GLY A 67 5.31 -17.13 14.22
CA GLY A 67 4.87 -16.30 15.36
C GLY A 67 6.02 -15.63 16.12
N GLU A 68 7.21 -15.55 15.52
CA GLU A 68 8.43 -14.96 16.10
C GLU A 68 8.63 -13.48 15.71
N PHE A 69 7.65 -12.89 15.03
CA PHE A 69 7.73 -11.56 14.46
C PHE A 69 7.63 -10.46 15.53
N THR A 70 8.61 -9.55 15.56
CA THR A 70 8.65 -8.41 16.48
C THR A 70 8.49 -7.07 15.75
N TYR A 71 8.25 -6.00 16.52
CA TYR A 71 8.17 -4.64 15.97
C TYR A 71 9.53 -4.16 15.43
N GLU A 72 10.64 -4.63 16.01
CA GLU A 72 11.98 -4.30 15.55
C GLU A 72 12.29 -4.96 14.20
N ASP A 73 11.80 -6.19 13.97
CA ASP A 73 11.90 -6.87 12.66
C ASP A 73 11.18 -6.06 11.58
N TYR A 74 9.96 -5.62 11.91
CA TYR A 74 9.16 -4.75 11.05
C TYR A 74 9.89 -3.44 10.72
N LEU A 75 10.44 -2.77 11.74
CA LEU A 75 11.14 -1.50 11.57
C LEU A 75 12.41 -1.65 10.73
N TYR A 76 13.16 -2.73 10.97
CA TYR A 76 14.35 -3.06 10.19
C TYR A 76 14.00 -3.30 8.72
N MET A 77 12.89 -3.99 8.42
CA MET A 77 12.46 -4.24 7.05
C MET A 77 12.26 -2.93 6.28
N TYR A 78 11.53 -1.96 6.84
CA TYR A 78 11.36 -0.65 6.21
C TYR A 78 12.68 0.08 6.06
N TYR A 79 13.49 0.11 7.10
CA TYR A 79 14.81 0.74 7.05
C TYR A 79 15.66 0.13 5.93
N SER A 80 15.67 -1.20 5.81
CA SER A 80 16.44 -1.93 4.79
C SER A 80 15.94 -1.61 3.39
N ILE A 81 14.63 -1.70 3.14
CA ILE A 81 14.03 -1.35 1.85
C ILE A 81 14.33 0.12 1.52
N TYR A 82 14.10 1.03 2.47
CA TYR A 82 14.39 2.45 2.32
C TYR A 82 15.86 2.73 1.99
N ASN A 83 16.79 2.15 2.75
CA ASN A 83 18.21 2.40 2.59
C ASN A 83 18.76 1.83 1.28
N ASN A 84 18.21 0.70 0.81
CA ASN A 84 18.59 0.11 -0.47
C ASN A 84 18.02 0.87 -1.68
N LEU A 85 16.98 1.69 -1.49
CA LEU A 85 16.28 2.39 -2.59
C LEU A 85 16.52 3.90 -2.65
N ARG A 86 17.06 4.49 -1.59
CA ARG A 86 17.25 5.94 -1.46
C ARG A 86 18.10 6.55 -2.58
N GLU A 87 18.93 5.78 -3.26
CA GLU A 87 19.78 6.28 -4.35
C GLU A 87 18.97 6.86 -5.54
N ASN A 88 17.68 6.53 -5.67
CA ASN A 88 16.88 6.91 -6.85
C ASN A 88 15.86 8.04 -6.61
N GLY A 89 15.86 8.72 -5.45
CA GLY A 89 15.07 9.95 -5.24
C GLY A 89 13.58 9.78 -4.86
N TYR A 90 13.08 8.56 -4.68
CA TYR A 90 11.67 8.27 -4.39
C TYR A 90 11.29 8.45 -2.92
N ARG A 91 11.15 9.71 -2.48
CA ARG A 91 10.87 10.04 -1.07
C ARG A 91 9.43 9.75 -0.61
N SER A 92 8.44 9.67 -1.50
CA SER A 92 7.00 9.60 -1.12
C SER A 92 6.34 8.22 -1.25
N GLU A 93 7.03 7.20 -1.76
CA GLU A 93 6.39 5.97 -2.25
C GLU A 93 6.85 4.68 -1.58
N ILE A 94 7.52 4.76 -0.42
CA ILE A 94 8.06 3.56 0.25
C ILE A 94 7.00 2.48 0.49
N HIS A 95 5.76 2.88 0.79
CA HIS A 95 4.64 1.96 0.98
C HIS A 95 4.22 1.26 -0.33
N ILE A 96 4.21 1.99 -1.46
CA ILE A 96 3.92 1.43 -2.79
C ILE A 96 4.98 0.40 -3.13
N ILE A 97 6.25 0.73 -2.87
CA ILE A 97 7.37 -0.15 -3.17
C ILE A 97 7.34 -1.40 -2.29
N CYS A 98 7.11 -1.27 -0.98
CA CYS A 98 6.93 -2.42 -0.09
C CYS A 98 5.79 -3.33 -0.57
N ASN A 99 4.63 -2.75 -0.89
CA ASN A 99 3.47 -3.51 -1.38
C ASN A 99 3.79 -4.27 -2.68
N ALA A 100 4.49 -3.62 -3.61
CA ALA A 100 4.89 -4.25 -4.87
C ALA A 100 5.88 -5.40 -4.65
N LEU A 101 6.86 -5.23 -3.75
CA LEU A 101 7.81 -6.29 -3.40
C LEU A 101 7.11 -7.51 -2.80
N ILE A 102 6.13 -7.30 -1.93
CA ILE A 102 5.36 -8.36 -1.26
C ILE A 102 4.42 -9.07 -2.24
N ASN A 103 3.81 -8.33 -3.17
CA ASN A 103 3.03 -8.93 -4.24
C ASN A 103 3.92 -9.76 -5.18
N ALA A 104 5.10 -9.23 -5.54
CA ALA A 104 6.05 -9.90 -6.41
C ALA A 104 6.67 -11.15 -5.78
N SER A 105 6.76 -11.21 -4.45
CA SER A 105 7.24 -12.38 -3.72
C SER A 105 6.19 -13.49 -3.58
N GLY A 106 4.92 -13.22 -3.93
CA GLY A 106 3.82 -14.16 -3.74
C GLY A 106 3.24 -14.19 -2.32
N TYR A 107 3.67 -13.27 -1.43
CA TYR A 107 3.24 -13.24 -0.02
C TYR A 107 2.10 -12.24 0.25
N GLY A 108 1.49 -11.68 -0.81
CA GLY A 108 0.44 -10.66 -0.70
C GLY A 108 -0.75 -11.01 0.21
N ASN A 109 -1.05 -12.31 0.35
CA ASN A 109 -2.17 -12.78 1.18
C ASN A 109 -1.81 -12.99 2.66
N ASN A 110 -0.52 -12.97 3.04
CA ASN A 110 -0.08 -13.34 4.39
C ASN A 110 -0.21 -12.20 5.41
N GLY A 111 -0.84 -11.09 5.01
CA GLY A 111 -1.16 -9.98 5.89
C GLY A 111 0.06 -9.24 6.44
N ILE A 112 1.28 -9.49 5.93
CA ILE A 112 2.49 -8.72 6.27
C ILE A 112 2.19 -7.22 6.03
N CYS A 113 1.44 -6.90 4.97
CA CYS A 113 0.94 -5.55 4.63
C CYS A 113 -0.21 -4.99 5.44
N ASN A 114 -1.04 -5.80 6.06
CA ASN A 114 -2.16 -5.23 6.81
C ASN A 114 -1.67 -4.51 8.07
N ASP A 115 -0.54 -4.99 8.62
CA ASP A 115 0.22 -4.29 9.66
C ASP A 115 1.02 -3.11 9.09
N PHE A 116 1.27 -3.05 7.76
CA PHE A 116 1.96 -1.94 7.08
C PHE A 116 1.14 -0.65 7.04
N ASN A 117 -0.16 -0.76 6.76
CA ASN A 117 -1.02 0.42 6.68
C ASN A 117 -1.39 1.01 8.05
N SER A 118 -1.21 0.26 9.14
CA SER A 118 -1.63 0.68 10.48
C SER A 118 -0.55 1.47 11.26
N VAL A 119 0.73 1.21 11.03
CA VAL A 119 1.83 1.87 11.78
C VAL A 119 2.19 3.25 11.21
N GLY A 120 1.96 3.47 9.90
CA GLY A 120 2.05 4.80 9.30
C GLY A 120 3.45 5.45 9.33
N ILE A 121 4.52 4.66 9.17
CA ILE A 121 5.90 5.18 9.18
C ILE A 121 6.12 6.08 7.95
N THR A 122 6.41 7.35 8.21
CA THR A 122 6.70 8.37 7.22
C THR A 122 8.17 8.32 6.76
N TYR A 123 8.45 8.90 5.61
CA TYR A 123 9.83 9.10 5.13
C TYR A 123 10.73 9.81 6.14
N ILE A 124 10.19 10.84 6.81
CA ILE A 124 10.92 11.63 7.81
C ILE A 124 11.33 10.72 8.99
N GLU A 125 10.46 9.79 9.36
CA GLU A 125 10.77 8.82 10.41
C GLU A 125 11.83 7.81 9.96
N LEU A 126 11.78 7.33 8.72
CA LEU A 126 12.82 6.46 8.16
C LEU A 126 14.19 7.14 8.07
N GLU A 127 14.23 8.43 7.76
CA GLU A 127 15.48 9.19 7.78
C GLU A 127 16.04 9.33 9.20
N LYS A 128 15.18 9.54 10.20
CA LYS A 128 15.60 9.52 11.62
C LYS A 128 16.10 8.13 12.04
N ILE A 129 15.41 7.05 11.68
CA ILE A 129 15.85 5.66 11.95
C ILE A 129 17.22 5.41 11.33
N LYS A 130 17.42 5.82 10.07
CA LYS A 130 18.71 5.70 9.40
C LYS A 130 19.80 6.45 10.15
N ASN A 131 19.55 7.69 10.57
CA ASN A 131 20.53 8.47 11.32
C ASN A 131 20.86 7.81 12.67
N LEU A 132 19.85 7.32 13.39
CA LEU A 132 20.03 6.60 14.66
C LEU A 132 20.84 5.32 14.47
N TYR A 133 20.56 4.53 13.44
CA TYR A 133 21.29 3.30 13.14
C TYR A 133 22.74 3.58 12.72
N ASN A 134 22.97 4.63 11.92
CA ASN A 134 24.33 5.07 11.58
C ASN A 134 25.11 5.48 12.82
N MET A 135 24.51 6.25 13.73
CA MET A 135 25.12 6.61 15.01
C MET A 135 25.44 5.36 15.83
N HIS A 136 24.50 4.41 15.93
CA HIS A 136 24.72 3.14 16.62
C HIS A 136 25.93 2.38 16.06
N ASN A 137 26.02 2.23 14.74
CA ASN A 137 27.13 1.53 14.09
C ASN A 137 28.46 2.27 14.29
N SER A 138 28.48 3.60 14.22
CA SER A 138 29.68 4.38 14.53
C SER A 138 30.14 4.17 15.97
N LEU A 139 29.21 4.15 16.93
CA LEU A 139 29.52 3.90 18.33
C LEU A 139 30.06 2.48 18.56
N GLU A 140 29.44 1.46 17.95
CA GLU A 140 29.93 0.08 18.03
C GLU A 140 31.30 -0.07 17.38
N ASN A 141 31.58 0.60 16.27
CA ASN A 141 32.91 0.62 15.64
C ASN A 141 33.96 1.28 16.55
N ILE A 142 33.62 2.40 17.20
CA ILE A 142 34.50 3.06 18.18
C ILE A 142 34.83 2.09 19.33
N LYS A 143 33.82 1.47 19.93
CA LYS A 143 34.01 0.52 21.03
C LYS A 143 34.84 -0.69 20.62
N THR A 144 34.55 -1.27 19.46
CA THR A 144 35.16 -2.54 19.03
C THR A 144 36.58 -2.39 18.50
N HIS A 145 36.91 -1.26 17.85
CA HIS A 145 38.19 -1.07 17.18
C HIS A 145 39.11 -0.05 17.86
N TYR A 146 38.57 1.06 18.38
CA TYR A 146 39.38 2.16 18.90
C TYR A 146 39.61 2.09 20.41
N CYS A 147 38.69 1.44 21.13
CA CYS A 147 38.73 1.34 22.59
C CYS A 147 39.25 -0.01 23.10
N LYS A 148 39.67 -0.91 22.21
CA LYS A 148 40.30 -2.19 22.57
C LYS A 148 41.82 -2.10 22.69
N SER A 149 42.47 -1.24 21.91
CA SER A 149 43.85 -0.88 22.18
C SER A 149 43.82 0.22 23.23
N ASN A 150 44.49 0.04 24.37
CA ASN A 150 44.59 1.04 25.45
C ASN A 150 45.38 2.31 25.01
N GLU A 151 45.47 2.59 23.71
CA GLU A 151 46.23 3.69 23.11
C GLU A 151 45.43 5.01 23.06
N ASN A 152 44.09 4.96 23.17
CA ASN A 152 43.20 6.12 23.05
C ASN A 152 42.21 6.24 24.23
N ASP A 153 42.72 6.10 25.46
CA ASP A 153 41.89 6.02 26.67
C ASP A 153 41.03 7.28 26.87
N ASP A 154 41.56 8.48 26.59
CA ASP A 154 40.83 9.74 26.72
C ASP A 154 39.70 9.91 25.70
N PHE A 155 39.93 9.52 24.44
CA PHE A 155 38.89 9.57 23.40
C PHE A 155 37.76 8.60 23.74
N CYS A 156 38.10 7.37 24.13
CA CYS A 156 37.14 6.34 24.49
C CYS A 156 36.35 6.67 25.75
N LYS A 157 37.01 7.28 26.74
CA LYS A 157 36.36 7.83 27.93
C LYS A 157 35.37 8.94 27.56
N THR A 158 35.79 9.91 26.74
CA THR A 158 34.92 11.00 26.29
C THR A 158 33.73 10.46 25.47
N ALA A 159 33.97 9.54 24.55
CA ALA A 159 32.91 8.91 23.76
C ALA A 159 31.93 8.15 24.67
N LYS A 160 32.43 7.43 25.68
CA LYS A 160 31.60 6.74 26.67
C LYS A 160 30.79 7.71 27.51
N ASP A 161 31.37 8.82 27.96
CA ASP A 161 30.69 9.85 28.74
C ASP A 161 29.53 10.46 27.93
N VAL A 162 29.75 10.76 26.64
CA VAL A 162 28.68 11.23 25.73
C VAL A 162 27.59 10.16 25.55
N ILE A 163 27.95 8.88 25.40
CA ILE A 163 26.94 7.82 25.32
C ILE A 163 26.12 7.75 26.61
N ASP A 164 26.78 7.77 27.77
CA ASP A 164 26.12 7.63 29.07
C ASP A 164 25.27 8.86 29.42
N GLU A 165 25.64 10.06 28.96
CA GLU A 165 24.85 11.30 29.12
C GLU A 165 23.54 11.25 28.33
N TYR A 166 23.58 10.82 27.07
CA TYR A 166 22.40 10.84 26.19
C TYR A 166 21.60 9.53 26.23
N TYR A 167 22.21 8.43 26.66
CA TYR A 167 21.63 7.09 26.70
C TYR A 167 21.98 6.37 28.02
N PRO A 168 21.55 6.89 29.17
CA PRO A 168 21.90 6.31 30.45
C PRO A 168 21.49 4.83 30.49
N THR A 169 22.47 3.95 30.71
CA THR A 169 22.28 2.50 30.84
C THR A 169 21.36 2.11 32.00
N LYS A 170 21.16 3.03 32.94
CA LYS A 170 20.16 2.92 33.99
C LYS A 170 18.86 3.52 33.48
N HIS A 171 17.99 2.66 32.96
CA HIS A 171 16.57 2.98 32.93
C HIS A 171 16.17 3.38 34.35
N ASP A 172 15.65 4.59 34.50
CA ASP A 172 14.89 4.94 35.69
C ASP A 172 13.81 3.85 35.85
N PRO A 173 13.76 3.11 36.97
CA PRO A 173 12.73 2.11 37.21
C PRO A 173 11.30 2.70 37.14
N SER A 174 11.15 4.03 37.18
CA SER A 174 9.88 4.70 36.90
C SER A 174 9.37 4.53 35.46
N CYS A 175 10.25 4.17 34.51
CA CYS A 175 9.93 3.92 33.10
C CYS A 175 9.87 2.42 32.75
N GLN A 176 9.95 1.52 33.74
CA GLN A 176 9.65 0.11 33.53
C GLN A 176 8.14 -0.08 33.41
N GLU A 177 7.74 -0.68 32.28
CA GLU A 177 6.36 -1.04 31.94
C GLU A 177 5.40 0.11 31.64
N VAL A 178 5.81 1.08 30.82
CA VAL A 178 4.90 1.37 29.71
C VAL A 178 5.10 0.22 28.72
N ILE A 179 4.45 -0.91 29.00
CA ILE A 179 3.99 -1.77 27.92
C ILE A 179 3.21 -0.80 27.05
N TYR A 180 3.83 -0.33 25.98
CA TYR A 180 3.07 0.19 24.87
C TYR A 180 2.27 -1.03 24.43
N LYS A 181 1.09 -1.22 25.05
CA LYS A 181 -0.09 -1.43 24.26
C LYS A 181 -0.01 -0.25 23.32
N VAL A 182 0.65 -0.46 22.17
CA VAL A 182 0.26 0.14 20.92
C VAL A 182 -1.24 0.21 21.09
N PRO A 183 -1.84 1.42 21.21
CA PRO A 183 -3.27 1.46 21.24
C PRO A 183 -3.61 0.70 19.99
N VAL A 184 -4.12 -0.53 20.17
CA VAL A 184 -4.78 -1.26 19.11
C VAL A 184 -5.83 -0.23 18.82
N THR A 185 -5.57 0.56 17.78
CA THR A 185 -6.49 1.57 17.33
C THR A 185 -7.63 0.67 16.98
N HIS A 186 -8.60 0.58 17.90
CA HIS A 186 -9.84 -0.08 17.64
C HIS A 186 -10.28 0.67 16.41
N HIS A 187 -10.10 0.03 15.26
CA HIS A 187 -10.46 0.59 13.99
C HIS A 187 -11.93 0.93 14.22
N LYS A 188 -12.22 2.21 14.40
CA LYS A 188 -13.60 2.67 14.38
C LYS A 188 -14.02 2.28 12.99
N ASN A 189 -14.75 1.18 12.88
CA ASN A 189 -15.11 0.57 11.61
C ASN A 189 -15.68 1.68 10.75
N ILE A 190 -14.90 2.20 9.81
CA ILE A 190 -15.29 3.32 8.96
C ILE A 190 -16.52 2.92 8.11
N SER A 191 -16.73 1.61 7.94
CA SER A 191 -17.98 1.03 7.44
C SER A 191 -19.23 1.50 8.17
N ILE A 192 -19.20 1.71 9.48
CA ILE A 192 -20.39 2.12 10.25
C ILE A 192 -20.85 3.53 9.84
N PRO A 193 -20.02 4.59 9.93
CA PRO A 193 -20.43 5.91 9.48
C PRO A 193 -20.77 5.93 7.97
N ILE A 194 -20.05 5.20 7.11
CA ILE A 194 -20.38 5.08 5.68
C ILE A 194 -21.78 4.47 5.48
N LEU A 195 -22.07 3.35 6.15
CA LEU A 195 -23.36 2.67 6.07
C LEU A 195 -24.50 3.56 6.58
N VAL A 196 -24.26 4.28 7.69
CA VAL A 196 -25.22 5.25 8.24
C VAL A 196 -25.49 6.39 7.24
N THR A 197 -24.46 6.94 6.58
CA THR A 197 -24.67 7.96 5.53
C THR A 197 -25.46 7.44 4.33
N ILE A 198 -25.21 6.20 3.88
CA ILE A 198 -25.98 5.61 2.76
C ILE A 198 -27.45 5.42 3.14
N ILE A 199 -27.72 4.87 4.33
CA ILE A 199 -29.09 4.66 4.82
C ILE A 199 -29.83 5.99 4.98
N THR A 200 -29.18 7.00 5.54
CA THR A 200 -29.80 8.33 5.71
C THR A 200 -30.08 9.01 4.36
N MET A 201 -29.18 8.92 3.38
CA MET A 201 -29.44 9.42 2.02
C MET A 201 -30.63 8.71 1.37
N LEU A 202 -30.76 7.39 1.54
CA LEU A 202 -31.89 6.61 1.02
C LEU A 202 -33.21 7.01 1.67
N ILE A 203 -33.25 7.14 3.00
CA ILE A 203 -34.45 7.57 3.73
C ILE A 203 -34.89 8.96 3.26
N MET A 204 -33.95 9.92 3.17
CA MET A 204 -34.25 11.27 2.68
C MET A 204 -34.80 11.25 1.25
N SER A 205 -34.24 10.41 0.37
CA SER A 205 -34.72 10.26 -1.01
C SER A 205 -36.14 9.69 -1.08
N ILE A 206 -36.46 8.70 -0.24
CA ILE A 206 -37.81 8.11 -0.14
C ILE A 206 -38.82 9.13 0.39
N LEU A 207 -38.46 9.88 1.44
CA LEU A 207 -39.31 10.93 2.00
C LEU A 207 -39.59 12.03 0.97
N LEU A 208 -38.57 12.49 0.24
CA LEU A 208 -38.74 13.43 -0.86
C LEU A 208 -39.66 12.87 -1.94
N PHE A 209 -39.51 11.59 -2.32
CA PHE A 209 -40.39 10.96 -3.29
C PHE A 209 -41.85 10.88 -2.81
N ILE A 210 -42.08 10.55 -1.54
CA ILE A 210 -43.42 10.51 -0.94
C ILE A 210 -44.04 11.91 -0.89
N LEU A 211 -43.29 12.91 -0.40
CA LEU A 211 -43.73 14.30 -0.38
C LEU A 211 -44.03 14.81 -1.79
N PHE A 212 -43.18 14.46 -2.76
CA PHE A 212 -43.37 14.82 -4.14
C PHE A 212 -44.65 14.19 -4.72
N LYS A 213 -44.91 12.92 -4.41
CA LYS A 213 -46.10 12.19 -4.85
C LYS A 213 -47.40 12.66 -4.17
N LEU A 214 -47.33 13.05 -2.89
CA LEU A 214 -48.48 13.49 -2.09
C LEU A 214 -48.75 15.00 -2.21
N SER A 215 -47.77 15.77 -2.66
CA SER A 215 -47.95 17.18 -3.00
C SER A 215 -48.76 17.32 -4.29
N PRO A 216 -49.62 18.34 -4.44
CA PRO A 216 -50.39 18.58 -5.67
C PRO A 216 -49.52 18.71 -6.93
N TYR A 217 -48.21 18.98 -6.79
CA TYR A 217 -47.22 18.96 -7.87
C TYR A 217 -46.94 17.55 -8.45
N GLY A 218 -47.23 16.47 -7.72
CA GLY A 218 -47.09 15.10 -8.22
C GLY A 218 -48.02 14.82 -9.41
N SER A 219 -49.26 15.34 -9.34
CA SER A 219 -50.21 15.27 -10.46
C SER A 219 -49.71 16.05 -11.70
N TYR A 220 -49.02 17.17 -11.48
CA TYR A 220 -48.43 17.99 -12.53
C TYR A 220 -47.26 17.28 -13.22
N LEU A 221 -46.33 16.66 -12.46
CA LEU A 221 -45.24 15.90 -13.09
C LEU A 221 -45.72 14.61 -13.76
N VAL A 222 -46.72 13.91 -13.22
CA VAL A 222 -47.32 12.76 -13.94
C VAL A 222 -47.94 13.21 -15.25
N ARG A 223 -48.60 14.38 -15.28
CA ARG A 223 -49.15 14.98 -16.51
C ARG A 223 -48.04 15.39 -17.48
N MET A 224 -46.94 15.96 -16.99
CA MET A 224 -45.78 16.34 -17.80
C MET A 224 -45.09 15.11 -18.39
N LEU A 225 -44.85 14.06 -17.60
CA LEU A 225 -44.28 12.79 -18.06
C LEU A 225 -45.19 12.09 -19.08
N ARG A 226 -46.52 12.13 -18.88
CA ARG A 226 -47.49 11.64 -19.87
C ARG A 226 -47.43 12.47 -21.15
N SER A 227 -47.24 13.78 -21.05
CA SER A 227 -47.07 14.67 -22.21
C SER A 227 -45.80 14.35 -23.00
N ILE A 228 -44.68 14.11 -22.32
CA ILE A 228 -43.41 13.71 -22.95
C ILE A 228 -43.58 12.35 -23.64
N LYS A 229 -44.19 11.37 -22.97
CA LYS A 229 -44.46 10.05 -23.57
C LYS A 229 -45.35 10.14 -24.80
N ASN A 230 -46.41 10.95 -24.75
CA ASN A 230 -47.29 11.15 -25.91
C ASN A 230 -46.55 11.84 -27.07
N MET A 231 -45.67 12.81 -26.78
CA MET A 231 -44.83 13.45 -27.80
C MET A 231 -43.91 12.43 -28.49
N PHE A 232 -43.27 11.54 -27.73
CA PHE A 232 -42.45 10.46 -28.30
C PHE A 232 -43.27 9.44 -29.11
N ASN A 233 -44.46 9.09 -28.63
CA ASN A 233 -45.35 8.19 -29.37
C ASN A 233 -45.81 8.80 -30.70
N ASN A 234 -46.16 10.09 -30.71
CA ASN A 234 -46.53 10.80 -31.94
C ASN A 234 -45.36 10.83 -32.94
N ILE A 235 -44.13 11.07 -32.47
CA ILE A 235 -42.93 11.04 -33.35
C ILE A 235 -42.70 9.64 -33.93
N ASN A 236 -42.96 8.57 -33.16
CA ASN A 236 -42.86 7.21 -33.66
C ASN A 236 -43.98 6.86 -34.65
N GLU A 237 -45.22 7.32 -34.43
CA GLU A 237 -46.32 7.16 -35.39
C GLU A 237 -46.03 7.91 -36.69
N GLU A 238 -45.56 9.15 -36.61
CA GLU A 238 -45.17 9.97 -37.77
C GLU A 238 -44.00 9.32 -38.54
N ARG A 239 -43.05 8.70 -37.85
CA ARG A 239 -41.96 7.93 -38.47
C ARG A 239 -42.46 6.65 -39.18
N ASN A 240 -43.42 5.95 -38.59
CA ASN A 240 -44.00 4.74 -39.17
C ASN A 240 -44.88 5.05 -40.41
N GLU A 241 -45.53 6.22 -40.46
CA GLU A 241 -46.27 6.68 -41.64
C GLU A 241 -45.35 7.09 -42.80
N VAL A 242 -44.22 7.74 -42.52
CA VAL A 242 -43.22 8.11 -43.54
C VAL A 242 -42.55 6.85 -44.13
N GLU A 243 -42.24 5.84 -43.31
CA GLU A 243 -41.59 4.61 -43.77
C GLU A 243 -42.54 3.69 -44.56
N ALA A 244 -43.85 3.72 -44.28
CA ALA A 244 -44.86 3.01 -45.07
C ALA A 244 -45.09 3.62 -46.46
N SER A 245 -44.81 4.91 -46.66
CA SER A 245 -44.97 5.57 -47.96
C SER A 245 -43.80 5.35 -48.92
N GLU A 246 -42.64 4.88 -48.44
CA GLU A 246 -41.47 4.60 -49.28
C GLU A 246 -41.45 3.17 -49.86
N ILE A 247 -42.32 2.26 -49.38
CA ILE A 247 -42.35 0.83 -49.80
C ILE A 247 -43.53 0.52 -50.75
N SER A 248 -43.93 1.47 -51.62
CA SER A 248 -44.91 1.19 -52.69
C SER A 248 -44.31 1.22 -54.11
N GLY A 249 -42.98 1.26 -54.24
CA GLY A 249 -42.34 1.61 -55.51
C GLY A 249 -41.36 0.62 -56.14
N ILE A 250 -41.08 -0.56 -55.56
CA ILE A 250 -40.06 -1.46 -56.16
C ILE A 250 -40.53 -2.92 -56.11
N ILE A 251 -41.45 -3.23 -57.01
CA ILE A 251 -41.72 -4.57 -57.50
C ILE A 251 -41.25 -4.60 -58.97
N TRP A 252 -40.34 -5.54 -59.24
CA TRP A 252 -39.84 -6.08 -60.53
C TRP A 252 -38.60 -5.43 -61.16
N ASN A 253 -37.46 -6.12 -61.12
CA ASN A 253 -37.01 -6.85 -62.32
C ASN A 253 -35.86 -7.84 -62.04
N ASP A 254 -35.90 -8.96 -62.76
CA ASP A 254 -34.83 -9.94 -62.96
C ASP A 254 -33.48 -9.32 -63.33
N ASN A 255 -32.38 -9.87 -62.80
CA ASN A 255 -31.43 -10.61 -63.66
C ASN A 255 -30.25 -11.21 -62.89
N ASN A 256 -30.06 -12.49 -63.16
CA ASN A 256 -28.85 -13.32 -63.08
C ASN A 256 -27.51 -12.56 -63.12
N TYR A 257 -26.71 -12.69 -62.05
CA TYR A 257 -25.25 -12.80 -62.19
C TYR A 257 -24.69 -13.78 -61.14
N ASN A 258 -24.31 -14.97 -61.60
CA ASN A 258 -23.40 -15.88 -60.89
C ASN A 258 -21.97 -15.41 -61.13
N VAL A 259 -21.24 -15.08 -60.07
CA VAL A 259 -19.79 -14.84 -60.14
C VAL A 259 -19.10 -15.88 -59.25
N LEU A 260 -18.48 -16.88 -59.88
CA LEU A 260 -17.48 -17.76 -59.27
C LEU A 260 -16.11 -17.06 -59.33
N TYR A 261 -15.45 -16.92 -58.19
CA TYR A 261 -14.02 -16.62 -58.14
C TYR A 261 -13.23 -17.91 -57.86
N ASN A 262 -12.36 -18.26 -58.81
CA ASN A 262 -11.26 -19.20 -58.65
C ASN A 262 -10.02 -18.39 -58.25
N CYS A 263 -9.20 -18.90 -57.32
CA CYS A 263 -7.87 -18.35 -57.05
C CYS A 263 -6.83 -19.46 -57.25
N ASP A 264 -5.77 -19.12 -58.00
CA ASP A 264 -4.47 -19.82 -58.05
C ASP A 264 -3.58 -19.41 -56.86
#